data_AF-A0A3C1L533-F1
#
_entry.id   AF-A0A3C1L533-F1
#
_cell.length_a   1.000
_cell.length_b   1.000
_cell.length_c   1.000
_cell.angle_alpha   90.00
_cell.angle_beta   90.00
_cell.angle_gamma   90.00
#
_symmetry.space_group_name_H-M   'P 1'
#
loop_
_entity.id
_entity.type
_entity.pdbx_description
1 polymer ?
#
loop_
_entity_poly.entity_id
_entity_poly.type
_entity_poly.pdbx_seq_one_letter_code
_entity_poly.pdbx_strand_id
1 'polypeptide(L)'
;MLGLAVNDATAGYRAYSAAGLEQMQFESVQADGYGFQVEMTYRMVSSGGKIVEFPISFHDRTEGVSKMSGSIIQEALVLVMKLWLSDFRGRRRRRAEGR
;
A
#
# COMPACT_ATOMS: atom_id res chain seq x y z
N MET A 1 13.09 1.31 -1.33
CA MET A 1 12.01 1.49 -0.33
C MET A 1 11.03 2.53 -0.83
N LEU A 2 9.72 2.29 -0.72
CA LEU A 2 8.61 3.06 -1.34
C LEU A 2 8.40 4.48 -0.75
N GLY A 3 9.25 4.93 0.17
CA GLY A 3 9.19 6.31 0.71
C GLY A 3 7.90 6.65 1.45
N LEU A 4 7.19 5.65 1.98
CA LEU A 4 5.82 5.80 2.50
C LEU A 4 5.73 6.53 3.84
N ALA A 5 6.81 6.58 4.63
CA ALA A 5 6.80 7.08 6.01
C ALA A 5 5.68 6.45 6.88
N VAL A 6 5.36 5.18 6.63
CA VAL A 6 4.42 4.35 7.40
C VAL A 6 5.20 3.16 7.98
N ASN A 7 4.95 2.79 9.23
CA ASN A 7 5.62 1.66 9.87
C ASN A 7 5.04 0.32 9.38
N ASP A 8 3.72 0.25 9.15
CA ASP A 8 3.05 -0.93 8.60
C ASP A 8 2.19 -0.61 7.36
N ALA A 9 2.71 -0.97 6.18
CA ALA A 9 2.01 -0.85 4.90
C ALA A 9 1.10 -2.06 4.58
N THR A 10 1.12 -3.08 5.43
CA THR A 10 0.44 -4.37 5.29
C THR A 10 -0.64 -4.59 6.36
N ALA A 11 -0.99 -3.54 7.10
CA ALA A 11 -2.03 -3.58 8.11
C ALA A 11 -3.41 -3.77 7.44
N GLY A 12 -4.10 -4.85 7.82
CA GLY A 12 -5.47 -5.12 7.38
C GLY A 12 -6.55 -4.34 8.13
N TYR A 13 -6.19 -3.69 9.24
CA TYR A 13 -7.11 -2.89 10.04
C TYR A 13 -6.80 -1.40 9.89
N ARG A 14 -7.65 -0.69 9.12
CA ARG A 14 -7.43 0.71 8.78
C ARG A 14 -8.74 1.42 8.47
N ALA A 15 -8.78 2.71 8.75
CA ALA A 15 -9.87 3.60 8.36
C ALA A 15 -9.37 4.64 7.35
N TYR A 16 -10.23 4.96 6.38
CA TYR A 16 -10.01 6.02 5.40
C TYR A 16 -11.19 6.99 5.47
N SER A 17 -10.92 8.29 5.33
CA SER A 17 -11.99 9.25 5.10
C SER A 17 -12.53 9.10 3.68
N ALA A 18 -13.81 9.39 3.46
CA ALA A 18 -14.42 9.36 2.13
C ALA A 18 -13.64 10.25 1.14
N ALA A 19 -13.33 11.49 1.55
CA ALA A 19 -12.52 12.42 0.75
C ALA A 19 -11.12 11.88 0.44
N GLY A 20 -10.48 11.14 1.37
CA GLY A 20 -9.18 10.53 1.14
C GLY A 20 -9.23 9.39 0.13
N LEU A 21 -10.31 8.59 0.14
CA LEU A 21 -10.53 7.54 -0.85
C LEU A 21 -10.70 8.13 -2.26
N GLU A 22 -11.52 9.17 -2.40
CA GLU A 22 -11.73 9.89 -3.66
C GLU A 22 -10.42 10.52 -4.18
N GLN A 23 -9.66 11.18 -3.29
CA GLN A 23 -8.40 11.84 -3.64
C GLN A 23 -7.37 10.87 -4.24
N MET A 24 -7.33 9.63 -3.74
CA MET A 24 -6.39 8.62 -4.21
C MET A 24 -6.91 7.77 -5.37
N GLN A 25 -8.10 8.08 -5.91
CA GLN A 25 -8.77 7.38 -7.02
C GLN A 25 -8.80 5.86 -6.79
N PHE A 26 -9.36 5.47 -5.64
CA PHE A 26 -9.31 4.08 -5.16
C PHE A 26 -9.94 3.08 -6.13
N GLU A 27 -10.83 3.51 -7.03
CA GLU A 27 -11.44 2.65 -8.05
C GLU A 27 -10.43 2.14 -9.09
N SER A 28 -9.28 2.81 -9.23
CA SER A 28 -8.23 2.42 -10.17
C SER A 28 -7.19 1.47 -9.57
N VAL A 29 -7.43 0.97 -8.35
CA VAL A 29 -6.57 -0.03 -7.69
C VAL A 29 -6.62 -1.35 -8.45
N GLN A 30 -5.45 -1.94 -8.71
CA GLN A 30 -5.32 -3.13 -9.55
C GLN A 30 -4.90 -4.37 -8.76
N ALA A 31 -4.35 -4.19 -7.56
CA ALA A 31 -3.93 -5.28 -6.72
C ALA A 31 -5.13 -5.97 -6.06
N ASP A 32 -5.20 -7.28 -6.28
CA ASP A 32 -6.11 -8.17 -5.58
C ASP A 32 -5.49 -8.71 -4.28
N GLY A 33 -6.34 -9.24 -3.40
CA GLY A 33 -5.91 -9.93 -2.20
C GLY A 33 -5.12 -9.04 -1.23
N TYR A 34 -4.01 -9.57 -0.69
CA TYR A 34 -3.21 -8.88 0.33
C TYR A 34 -2.43 -7.68 -0.25
N GLY A 35 -2.08 -7.71 -1.54
CA GLY A 35 -1.36 -6.64 -2.22
C GLY A 35 -2.13 -5.32 -2.27
N PHE A 36 -3.46 -5.40 -2.26
CA PHE A 36 -4.37 -4.24 -2.16
C PHE A 36 -3.98 -3.27 -1.04
N GLN A 37 -3.62 -3.79 0.15
CA GLN A 37 -3.32 -2.96 1.32
C GLN A 37 -2.09 -2.07 1.11
N VAL A 38 -1.07 -2.64 0.45
CA VAL A 38 0.16 -1.93 0.09
C VAL A 38 -0.12 -0.89 -0.99
N GLU A 39 -0.91 -1.24 -2.01
CA GLU A 39 -1.26 -0.30 -3.08
C GLU A 39 -2.08 0.89 -2.56
N MET A 40 -3.08 0.63 -1.71
CA MET A 40 -3.89 1.67 -1.07
C MET A 40 -3.03 2.64 -0.25
N THR A 41 -2.12 2.10 0.57
CA THR A 41 -1.19 2.91 1.36
C THR A 41 -0.28 3.75 0.46
N TYR A 42 0.25 3.16 -0.61
CA TYR A 42 1.09 3.86 -1.58
C TYR A 42 0.36 5.00 -2.28
N ARG A 43 -0.89 4.80 -2.68
CA ARG A 43 -1.72 5.81 -3.35
C ARG A 43 -2.10 6.94 -2.40
N MET A 44 -2.42 6.63 -1.14
CA MET A 44 -2.69 7.65 -0.13
C MET A 44 -1.48 8.56 0.09
N VAL A 45 -0.27 7.99 0.21
CA VAL A 45 0.96 8.80 0.33
C VAL A 45 1.23 9.59 -0.94
N SER A 46 1.09 8.95 -2.11
CA SER A 46 1.36 9.57 -3.42
C SER A 46 0.42 10.74 -3.74
N SER A 47 -0.81 10.70 -3.22
CA SER A 47 -1.80 11.77 -3.35
C SER A 47 -1.63 12.90 -2.31
N GLY A 48 -0.63 12.81 -1.44
CA GLY A 48 -0.36 13.81 -0.39
C GLY A 48 -1.23 13.65 0.86
N GLY A 49 -1.85 12.49 1.03
CA GLY A 49 -2.65 12.14 2.19
C GLY A 49 -1.83 12.10 3.48
N LYS A 50 -2.46 12.46 4.60
CA LYS A 50 -1.86 12.32 5.94
C LYS A 50 -2.24 10.96 6.53
N ILE A 51 -1.25 10.28 7.09
CA ILE A 51 -1.41 8.98 7.75
C ILE A 51 -1.00 9.14 9.21
N VAL A 52 -1.83 8.62 10.12
CA VAL A 52 -1.55 8.51 11.55
C VAL A 52 -1.67 7.04 11.93
N GLU A 53 -0.72 6.55 12.71
CA GLU A 53 -0.69 5.16 13.18
C GLU A 53 -1.01 5.11 14.67
N PHE A 54 -1.93 4.23 15.04
CA PHE A 54 -2.26 3.92 16.42
C PHE A 54 -1.80 2.50 16.73
N PRO A 55 -0.96 2.28 17.76
CA PRO A 55 -0.51 0.94 18.10
C PRO A 55 -1.68 0.10 18.64
N ILE A 56 -1.79 -1.14 18.15
CA ILE A 56 -2.78 -2.11 18.61
C ILE A 56 -2.09 -3.41 19.02
N SER A 57 -2.70 -4.16 19.94
CA SER A 57 -2.30 -5.52 20.26
C SER A 57 -3.09 -6.50 19.37
N PHE A 58 -2.41 -7.02 18.34
CA PHE A 58 -2.98 -8.05 17.49
C PHE A 58 -2.88 -9.41 18.21
N HIS A 59 -4.01 -10.04 18.48
CA HIS A 59 -4.06 -11.36 19.10
C HIS A 59 -4.22 -12.42 18.02
N ASP A 60 -3.49 -13.52 18.15
CA ASP A 60 -3.58 -14.62 17.20
C ASP A 60 -4.97 -15.25 17.23
N ARG A 61 -5.47 -15.57 16.03
CA ARG A 61 -6.74 -16.26 15.88
C ARG A 61 -6.57 -17.72 16.34
N THR A 62 -7.40 -18.15 17.29
CA THR A 62 -7.31 -19.50 17.88
C THR A 62 -8.04 -20.57 17.09
N GLU A 63 -9.03 -20.20 16.27
CA GLU A 63 -9.91 -21.13 15.57
C GLU A 63 -9.87 -20.95 14.05
N GLY A 64 -9.74 -22.05 13.30
CA GLY A 64 -9.81 -22.14 11.83
C GLY A 64 -8.45 -22.13 11.10
N VAL A 65 -8.46 -22.46 9.80
CA VAL A 65 -7.25 -22.51 8.96
C VAL A 65 -6.90 -21.16 8.34
N SER A 66 -5.60 -20.83 8.26
CA SER A 66 -5.10 -19.64 7.58
C SER A 66 -5.47 -19.65 6.10
N LYS A 67 -5.94 -18.52 5.57
CA LYS A 67 -6.22 -18.32 4.14
C LYS A 67 -4.99 -17.85 3.36
N MET A 68 -3.84 -17.67 4.01
CA MET A 68 -2.59 -17.25 3.38
C MET A 68 -1.99 -18.42 2.60
N SER A 69 -1.73 -18.20 1.30
CA SER A 69 -1.07 -19.16 0.41
C SER A 69 0.22 -18.57 -0.16
N GLY A 70 1.10 -19.42 -0.68
CA GLY A 70 2.33 -18.98 -1.35
C GLY A 70 2.08 -18.13 -2.59
N SER A 71 0.94 -18.30 -3.27
CA SER A 71 0.57 -17.47 -4.44
C SER A 71 0.31 -16.02 -4.06
N ILE A 72 -0.36 -15.76 -2.92
CA ILE A 72 -0.60 -14.41 -2.39
C ILE A 72 0.73 -13.68 -2.12
N ILE A 73 1.72 -14.40 -1.60
CA ILE A 73 3.06 -13.84 -1.32
C ILE A 73 3.76 -13.44 -2.63
N GLN A 74 3.68 -14.29 -3.67
CA GLN A 74 4.28 -14.00 -4.97
C GLN A 74 3.61 -12.80 -5.65
N GLU A 75 2.29 -12.70 -5.60
CA GLU A 75 1.53 -11.56 -6.13
C GLU A 75 1.93 -10.25 -5.45
N ALA A 76 2.00 -10.25 -4.11
CA ALA A 76 2.43 -9.08 -3.33
C ALA A 76 3.86 -8.64 -3.70
N LEU A 77 4.78 -9.59 -3.87
CA LEU A 77 6.16 -9.30 -4.26
C LEU A 77 6.23 -8.64 -5.65
N VAL A 78 5.51 -9.18 -6.63
CA VAL A 78 5.47 -8.63 -8.00
C VAL A 78 4.87 -7.22 -8.00
N LEU A 79 3.81 -6.98 -7.24
CA LEU A 79 3.20 -5.66 -7.09
C LEU A 79 4.19 -4.65 -6.53
N VAL A 80 4.87 -4.98 -5.43
CA VAL A 80 5.87 -4.09 -4.80
C VAL A 80 7.00 -3.75 -5.77
N MET A 81 7.47 -4.74 -6.54
CA MET A 81 8.49 -4.52 -7.56
C MET A 81 8.01 -3.59 -8.68
N LYS A 82 6.77 -3.76 -9.17
CA LYS A 82 6.16 -2.87 -10.17
C LYS A 82 6.05 -1.43 -9.67
N LEU A 83 5.54 -1.24 -8.45
CA LEU A 83 5.40 0.08 -7.84
C LEU A 83 6.77 0.76 -7.69
N TRP A 84 7.78 0.03 -7.22
CA TRP A 84 9.14 0.54 -7.12
C TRP A 84 9.73 0.97 -8.47
N LEU A 85 9.53 0.18 -9.53
CA LEU A 85 9.99 0.53 -10.88
C LEU A 85 9.29 1.77 -11.45
N SER A 86 8.00 1.94 -11.19
CA SER A 86 7.22 3.12 -11.60
C SER A 86 7.67 4.38 -10.86
N ASP A 87 7.88 4.27 -9.55
CA ASP A 87 8.39 5.34 -8.70
C ASP A 87 9.85 5.70 -9.07
N PHE A 88 10.70 4.72 -9.39
CA PHE A 88 12.06 4.97 -9.90
C PHE A 88 12.05 5.75 -11.22
N ARG A 89 11.18 5.36 -12.18
CA ARG A 89 11.02 6.07 -13.45
C ARG A 89 10.43 7.47 -13.26
N GLY A 90 9.46 7.63 -12.37
CA GLY A 90 8.84 8.92 -12.02
C GLY A 90 9.84 9.88 -11.36
N ARG A 91 10.66 9.41 -10.41
CA ARG A 91 11.74 10.20 -9.79
C ARG A 91 12.81 10.62 -10.79
N ARG A 92 13.19 9.73 -11.72
CA ARG A 92 14.18 10.05 -12.77
C ARG A 92 13.66 11.12 -13.73
N ARG A 93 12.37 11.07 -14.06
CA ARG A 93 11.69 12.08 -14.88
C ARG A 93 11.57 13.44 -14.16
N ARG A 94 11.16 13.46 -12.89
CA ARG A 94 11.11 14.69 -12.07
C ARG A 94 12.48 15.33 -11.85
N ARG A 95 13.55 14.53 -11.73
CA ARG A 95 14.94 15.03 -11.69
C ARG A 95 15.42 15.57 -13.04
N ALA A 96 14.95 15.01 -14.15
CA ALA A 96 15.27 15.52 -15.49
C ALA A 96 14.47 16.78 -15.86
N GLU A 97 13.27 16.96 -15.29
CA GLU A 97 12.38 18.10 -15.54
C GLU A 97 12.59 19.28 -14.57
N GLY A 98 13.59 19.24 -13.67
CA GLY A 98 14.16 20.42 -13.00
C GLY A 98 13.19 21.31 -12.20
N ARG A 99 12.79 20.85 -11.01
CA ARG A 99 12.50 21.72 -9.86
C ARG A 99 13.38 21.32 -8.68
#